data_AF-A0A6N4AMR7-F1
#
_entry.id   AF-A0A6N4AMR7-F1
#
_cell.length_a   1.000
_cell.length_b   1.000
_cell.length_c   1.000
_cell.angle_alpha   90.00
_cell.angle_beta   90.00
_cell.angle_gamma   90.00
#
_symmetry.space_group_name_H-M   'P 1'
#
loop_
_entity.id
_entity.type
_entity.pdbx_description
1 polymer ?
#
loop_
_entity_poly.entity_id
_entity_poly.type
_entity_poly.pdbx_seq_one_letter_code
_entity_poly.pdbx_strand_id
1 'polypeptide(L)'
;MKVLSGKSLNALTVSGQAFKFERKITTVSCIHTPSAEDEAGRFAAAQQTALEQLHELRDTAVSKVGKQLAKIFDIHMVLTLDDDFSDAVRSIISTQSVNAEYAVSLTSYNFSKIFAAMDDDYMKARSADIHDISDRLVSILSGRKQKSAKDFATGANKIICTEDFLPSEIIQFCENNAQGFLTAFGSSDSHSAILAKSLDIPVIVGLGWDLLNDVRTGDSLTVDGKEGTVILNEKSESFVS
;
A
#
# COMPACT_ATOMS: atom_id res chain seq x y z
N MET A 1 15.87 -26.75 1.93
CA MET A 1 14.95 -25.98 2.78
C MET A 1 15.59 -24.64 3.12
N LYS A 2 15.01 -23.52 2.64
CA LYS A 2 15.54 -22.18 2.91
C LYS A 2 14.67 -21.50 3.98
N VAL A 3 15.33 -20.89 4.98
CA VAL A 3 14.66 -20.21 6.09
C VAL A 3 15.03 -18.74 6.04
N LEU A 4 14.01 -17.88 5.99
CA LEU A 4 14.15 -16.44 6.13
C LEU A 4 13.76 -16.06 7.56
N SER A 5 14.44 -15.08 8.15
CA SER A 5 14.15 -14.62 9.51
C SER A 5 13.90 -13.12 9.51
N GLY A 6 12.90 -12.69 10.27
CA GLY A 6 12.50 -11.30 10.38
C GLY A 6 11.86 -11.02 11.75
N LYS A 7 11.31 -9.83 11.91
CA LYS A 7 10.60 -9.44 13.13
C LYS A 7 9.13 -9.83 13.00
N SER A 8 8.68 -10.76 13.84
CA SER A 8 7.27 -11.08 13.93
C SER A 8 6.48 -10.03 14.69
N LEU A 9 5.26 -9.75 14.24
CA LEU A 9 4.32 -8.85 14.94
C LEU A 9 3.28 -9.62 15.78
N ASN A 10 3.05 -10.90 15.49
CA ASN A 10 2.10 -11.77 16.21
C ASN A 10 2.53 -13.25 16.17
N ALA A 11 2.05 -14.03 17.13
CA ALA A 11 2.51 -15.42 17.35
C ALA A 11 1.75 -16.48 16.52
N LEU A 12 1.21 -16.09 15.36
CA LEU A 12 0.38 -16.94 14.51
C LEU A 12 1.22 -17.73 13.50
N THR A 13 0.73 -18.89 13.09
CA THR A 13 1.43 -19.77 12.12
C THR A 13 0.48 -20.13 10.99
N VAL A 14 0.93 -20.06 9.74
CA VAL A 14 0.13 -20.44 8.58
C VAL A 14 1.00 -21.04 7.47
N SER A 15 0.42 -21.95 6.69
CA SER A 15 1.03 -22.44 5.45
C SER A 15 0.15 -22.10 4.26
N GLY A 16 0.76 -21.66 3.17
CA GLY A 16 0.04 -21.18 1.99
C GLY A 16 0.95 -20.95 0.80
N GLN A 17 0.38 -20.36 -0.24
CA GLN A 17 1.13 -19.99 -1.44
C GLN A 17 1.58 -18.53 -1.36
N ALA A 18 2.84 -18.27 -1.71
CA ALA A 18 3.35 -16.93 -1.89
C ALA A 18 2.59 -16.22 -3.01
N PHE A 19 2.27 -14.96 -2.75
CA PHE A 19 1.90 -14.01 -3.77
C PHE A 19 2.83 -12.82 -3.68
N LYS A 20 3.77 -12.70 -4.61
CA LYS A 20 4.67 -11.56 -4.68
C LYS A 20 3.93 -10.37 -5.28
N PHE A 21 3.70 -9.35 -4.47
CA PHE A 21 3.08 -8.10 -4.88
C PHE A 21 4.16 -7.05 -5.11
N GLU A 22 4.29 -6.63 -6.36
CA GLU A 22 5.17 -5.54 -6.77
C GLU A 22 4.31 -4.35 -7.20
N ARG A 23 4.48 -3.22 -6.53
CA ARG A 23 3.84 -1.97 -6.94
C ARG A 23 4.36 -1.58 -8.32
N LYS A 24 3.45 -1.48 -9.28
CA LYS A 24 3.77 -0.84 -10.56
C LYS A 24 3.88 0.65 -10.32
N ILE A 25 5.09 1.19 -10.39
CA ILE A 25 5.31 2.63 -10.42
C ILE A 25 4.51 3.18 -11.60
N THR A 26 3.51 4.00 -11.31
CA THR A 26 2.76 4.68 -12.36
C THR A 26 3.62 5.83 -12.86
N THR A 27 4.30 5.62 -13.98
CA THR A 27 5.02 6.71 -14.64
C THR A 27 3.99 7.70 -15.18
N VAL A 28 3.90 8.83 -14.50
CA VAL A 28 3.10 9.96 -14.98
C VAL A 28 3.94 10.74 -15.98
N SER A 29 3.44 10.85 -17.21
CA SER A 29 4.07 11.71 -18.21
C SER A 29 3.60 13.14 -18.00
N CYS A 30 4.54 14.09 -18.05
CA CYS A 30 4.21 15.51 -18.08
C CYS A 30 3.65 15.84 -19.47
N ILE A 31 2.38 16.21 -19.52
CA ILE A 31 1.70 16.61 -20.75
C ILE A 31 1.28 18.06 -20.57
N HIS A 32 1.64 18.90 -21.52
CA HIS A 32 1.20 20.28 -21.53
C HIS A 32 -0.30 20.33 -21.84
N THR A 33 -1.06 21.04 -21.01
CA THR A 33 -2.50 21.24 -21.19
C THR A 33 -2.78 22.64 -21.73
N PRO A 34 -3.69 22.79 -22.71
CA PRO A 34 -4.15 24.09 -23.15
C PRO A 34 -5.13 24.75 -22.16
N SER A 35 -5.68 24.00 -21.20
CA SER A 35 -6.68 24.48 -20.24
C SER A 35 -6.33 24.03 -18.83
N ALA A 36 -5.78 24.96 -18.04
CA ALA A 36 -5.50 24.73 -16.62
C ALA A 36 -6.78 24.61 -15.79
N GLU A 37 -7.86 25.27 -16.21
CA GLU A 37 -9.15 25.23 -15.53
C GLU A 37 -9.80 23.84 -15.63
N ASP A 38 -9.74 23.21 -16.81
CA ASP A 38 -10.24 21.84 -17.00
C ASP A 38 -9.46 20.84 -16.15
N GLU A 39 -8.13 20.95 -16.09
CA GLU A 39 -7.29 20.08 -15.26
C GLU A 39 -7.52 20.31 -13.76
N ALA A 40 -7.75 21.54 -13.33
CA ALA A 40 -8.14 21.84 -11.95
C ALA A 40 -9.52 21.23 -11.61
N GLY A 41 -10.47 21.27 -12.55
CA GLY A 41 -11.76 20.60 -12.43
C GLY A 41 -11.63 19.08 -12.34
N ARG A 42 -10.79 18.47 -13.18
CA ARG A 42 -10.46 17.03 -13.12
C ARG A 42 -9.86 16.65 -11.77
N PHE A 43 -8.95 17.46 -11.24
CA PHE A 43 -8.36 17.26 -9.92
C PHE A 43 -9.42 17.31 -8.81
N ALA A 44 -10.28 18.32 -8.79
CA ALA A 44 -11.34 18.43 -7.80
C ALA A 44 -12.33 17.25 -7.86
N ALA A 45 -12.70 16.81 -9.07
CA ALA A 45 -13.52 15.62 -9.25
C ALA A 45 -12.81 14.35 -8.72
N ALA A 46 -11.51 14.23 -8.97
CA ALA A 46 -10.71 13.11 -8.47
C ALA A 46 -10.59 13.12 -6.94
N GLN A 47 -10.48 14.28 -6.29
CA GLN A 47 -10.52 14.39 -4.83
C GLN A 47 -11.86 13.86 -4.29
N GLN A 48 -12.98 14.22 -4.92
CA GLN A 48 -14.29 13.74 -4.48
C GLN A 48 -14.43 12.22 -4.63
N THR A 49 -14.00 11.65 -5.76
CA THR A 49 -13.98 10.19 -5.94
C THR A 49 -13.02 9.52 -4.94
N ALA A 50 -11.88 10.14 -4.62
CA ALA A 50 -10.95 9.59 -3.64
C ALA A 50 -11.57 9.55 -2.23
N LEU A 51 -12.32 10.57 -1.84
CA LEU A 51 -13.04 10.60 -0.56
C LEU A 51 -14.08 9.49 -0.45
N GLU A 52 -14.86 9.27 -1.50
CA GLU A 52 -15.84 8.17 -1.55
C GLU A 52 -15.15 6.82 -1.35
N GLN A 53 -14.04 6.57 -2.05
CA GLN A 53 -13.24 5.35 -1.89
C GLN A 53 -12.62 5.22 -0.49
N LEU A 54 -12.14 6.32 0.10
CA LEU A 54 -11.59 6.32 1.45
C LEU A 54 -12.68 6.05 2.50
N HIS A 55 -13.91 6.51 2.28
CA HIS A 55 -15.04 6.20 3.15
C HIS A 55 -15.37 4.71 3.11
N GLU A 56 -15.43 4.12 1.92
CA GLU A 56 -15.62 2.67 1.76
C GLU A 56 -14.51 1.88 2.45
N LEU A 57 -13.25 2.26 2.24
CA LEU A 57 -12.11 1.62 2.91
C LEU A 57 -12.16 1.75 4.43
N ARG A 58 -12.57 2.91 4.94
CA ARG A 58 -12.75 3.13 6.37
C ARG A 58 -13.83 2.23 6.94
N ASP A 59 -14.96 2.08 6.25
CA ASP A 59 -16.06 1.22 6.70
C ASP A 59 -15.67 -0.26 6.69
N THR A 60 -14.97 -0.72 5.66
CA THR A 60 -14.36 -2.05 5.65
C THR A 60 -13.38 -2.20 6.81
N ALA A 61 -12.48 -1.24 7.02
CA ALA A 61 -11.49 -1.29 8.09
C ALA A 61 -12.16 -1.36 9.48
N VAL A 62 -13.22 -0.60 9.73
CA VAL A 62 -13.99 -0.66 10.98
C VAL A 62 -14.47 -2.09 11.25
N SER A 63 -14.94 -2.80 10.23
CA SER A 63 -15.41 -4.19 10.37
C SER A 63 -14.29 -5.20 10.62
N LYS A 64 -13.07 -4.93 10.15
CA LYS A 64 -11.94 -5.88 10.18
C LYS A 64 -10.98 -5.67 11.36
N VAL A 65 -10.62 -4.42 11.64
CA VAL A 65 -9.60 -4.04 12.63
C VAL A 65 -10.16 -3.17 13.75
N GLY A 66 -11.43 -2.76 13.66
CA GLY A 66 -12.10 -1.92 14.64
C GLY A 66 -11.93 -0.42 14.42
N LYS A 67 -12.77 0.35 15.12
CA LYS A 67 -12.92 1.80 14.91
C LYS A 67 -11.66 2.62 15.16
N GLN A 68 -10.83 2.25 16.15
CA GLN A 68 -9.66 3.06 16.50
C GLN A 68 -8.60 3.05 15.40
N LEU A 69 -8.37 1.88 14.80
CA LEU A 69 -7.38 1.73 13.74
C LEU A 69 -7.90 2.26 12.40
N ALA A 70 -9.21 2.17 12.16
CA ALA A 70 -9.83 2.73 10.97
C ALA A 70 -9.72 4.27 10.86
N LYS A 71 -9.45 4.99 11.98
CA LYS A 71 -9.23 6.44 12.00
C LYS A 71 -8.07 6.91 11.14
N ILE A 72 -7.14 6.02 10.77
CA ILE A 72 -6.09 6.36 9.83
C ILE A 72 -6.66 6.87 8.49
N PHE A 73 -7.76 6.30 8.04
CA PHE A 73 -8.41 6.73 6.81
C PHE A 73 -9.11 8.09 6.97
N ASP A 74 -9.52 8.48 8.17
CA ASP A 74 -10.00 9.83 8.44
C ASP A 74 -8.86 10.86 8.25
N ILE A 75 -7.63 10.50 8.66
CA ILE A 75 -6.44 11.33 8.40
C ILE A 75 -6.17 11.42 6.90
N HIS A 76 -6.31 10.32 6.15
CA HIS A 76 -6.14 10.35 4.70
C HIS A 76 -7.17 11.27 4.03
N MET A 77 -8.42 11.29 4.49
CA MET A 77 -9.44 12.21 3.98
C MET A 77 -9.07 13.67 4.25
N VAL A 78 -8.62 13.97 5.47
CA VAL A 78 -8.16 15.33 5.84
C VAL A 78 -6.99 15.75 4.95
N LEU A 79 -5.97 14.89 4.79
CA LEU A 79 -4.81 15.19 3.94
C LEU A 79 -5.17 15.33 2.45
N THR A 80 -6.18 14.58 1.97
CA THR A 80 -6.65 14.67 0.58
C THR A 80 -7.30 16.02 0.28
N LEU A 81 -7.97 16.62 1.28
CA LEU A 81 -8.65 17.91 1.20
C LEU A 81 -7.83 19.06 1.79
N ASP A 82 -6.60 18.81 2.20
CA ASP A 82 -5.76 19.83 2.80
C ASP A 82 -5.53 20.99 1.82
N ASP A 83 -5.72 22.21 2.31
CA ASP A 83 -5.65 23.41 1.47
C ASP A 83 -4.23 23.62 0.93
N ASP A 84 -3.19 23.38 1.74
CA ASP A 84 -1.80 23.53 1.30
C ASP A 84 -1.45 22.53 0.20
N PHE A 85 -1.88 21.27 0.34
CA PHE A 85 -1.71 20.26 -0.71
C PHE A 85 -2.50 20.63 -1.98
N SER A 86 -3.77 21.00 -1.82
CA SER A 86 -4.67 21.33 -2.94
C SER A 86 -4.20 22.55 -3.72
N ASP A 87 -3.74 23.58 -3.03
CA ASP A 87 -3.25 24.82 -3.64
C ASP A 87 -1.89 24.61 -4.31
N ALA A 88 -1.01 23.77 -3.74
CA ALA A 88 0.22 23.37 -4.41
C ALA A 88 -0.04 22.65 -5.75
N VAL A 89 -0.99 21.71 -5.76
CA VAL A 89 -1.39 21.02 -7.01
C VAL A 89 -1.94 22.01 -8.03
N ARG A 90 -2.90 22.87 -7.64
CA ARG A 90 -3.50 23.90 -8.52
C ARG A 90 -2.47 24.90 -9.03
N SER A 91 -1.50 25.26 -8.19
CA SER A 91 -0.40 26.14 -8.56
C SER A 91 0.47 25.51 -9.65
N ILE A 92 0.83 24.23 -9.52
CA ILE A 92 1.61 23.53 -10.56
C ILE A 92 0.82 23.44 -11.87
N ILE A 93 -0.46 23.06 -11.81
CA ILE A 93 -1.33 22.98 -13.00
C ILE A 93 -1.38 24.34 -13.73
N SER A 94 -1.62 25.43 -12.99
CA SER A 94 -1.79 26.76 -13.57
C SER A 94 -0.48 27.39 -14.07
N THR A 95 0.59 27.32 -13.28
CA THR A 95 1.86 27.99 -13.59
C THR A 95 2.69 27.26 -14.64
N GLN A 96 2.62 25.93 -14.67
CA GLN A 96 3.37 25.11 -15.63
C GLN A 96 2.51 24.63 -16.80
N SER A 97 1.18 24.85 -16.73
CA SER A 97 0.21 24.41 -17.74
C SER A 97 0.37 22.92 -18.05
N VAL A 98 0.33 22.10 -17.00
CA VAL A 98 0.53 20.63 -17.05
C VAL A 98 -0.72 19.90 -16.59
N ASN A 99 -0.82 18.63 -16.97
CA ASN A 99 -1.91 17.74 -16.57
C ASN A 99 -1.95 17.47 -15.05
N ALA A 100 -3.14 17.20 -14.52
CA ALA A 100 -3.40 17.02 -13.10
C ALA A 100 -2.64 15.84 -12.48
N GLU A 101 -2.47 14.72 -13.21
CA GLU A 101 -1.71 13.57 -12.71
C GLU A 101 -0.27 13.96 -12.36
N TYR A 102 0.34 14.77 -13.22
CA TYR A 102 1.74 15.18 -13.05
C TYR A 102 1.87 16.13 -11.87
N ALA A 103 0.95 17.09 -11.76
CA ALA A 103 0.91 18.04 -10.65
C ALA A 103 0.72 17.33 -9.29
N VAL A 104 -0.17 16.35 -9.22
CA VAL A 104 -0.36 15.52 -8.00
C VAL A 104 0.90 14.74 -7.67
N SER A 105 1.50 14.07 -8.67
CA SER A 105 2.70 13.27 -8.46
C SER A 105 3.89 14.11 -7.96
N LEU A 106 4.08 15.30 -8.55
CA LEU A 106 5.15 16.22 -8.17
C LEU A 106 4.91 16.82 -6.78
N THR A 107 3.68 17.23 -6.47
CA THR A 107 3.33 17.76 -5.13
C THR A 107 3.59 16.71 -4.07
N SER A 108 3.13 15.49 -4.29
CA SER A 108 3.27 14.38 -3.34
C SER A 108 4.73 14.01 -3.11
N TYR A 109 5.55 14.02 -4.16
CA TYR A 109 7.00 13.83 -4.03
C TYR A 109 7.65 14.89 -3.13
N ASN A 110 7.26 16.17 -3.29
CA ASN A 110 7.80 17.26 -2.49
C ASN A 110 7.36 17.15 -1.02
N PHE A 111 6.08 16.90 -0.77
CA PHE A 111 5.54 16.74 0.59
C PHE A 111 6.11 15.51 1.29
N SER A 112 6.18 14.37 0.59
CA SER A 112 6.80 13.13 1.11
C SER A 112 8.24 13.37 1.57
N LYS A 113 9.05 14.09 0.78
CA LYS A 113 10.42 14.45 1.18
C LYS A 113 10.47 15.30 2.45
N ILE A 114 9.57 16.27 2.56
CA ILE A 114 9.50 17.15 3.74
C ILE A 114 9.18 16.31 4.97
N PHE A 115 8.15 15.45 4.92
CA PHE A 115 7.76 14.58 6.04
C PHE A 115 8.84 13.56 6.39
N ALA A 116 9.49 12.94 5.39
CA ALA A 116 10.55 11.96 5.62
C ALA A 116 11.82 12.56 6.25
N ALA A 117 12.04 13.87 6.06
CA ALA A 117 13.18 14.58 6.62
C ALA A 117 12.93 15.12 8.05
N MET A 118 11.70 15.01 8.57
CA MET A 118 11.40 15.40 9.96
C MET A 118 11.95 14.38 10.94
N ASP A 119 12.36 14.82 12.14
CA ASP A 119 12.93 13.93 13.16
C ASP A 119 11.88 13.05 13.86
N ASP A 120 10.64 13.52 13.91
CA ASP A 120 9.51 12.85 14.57
C ASP A 120 9.02 11.64 13.76
N ASP A 121 9.03 10.46 14.37
CA ASP A 121 8.67 9.19 13.70
C ASP A 121 7.20 9.14 13.25
N TYR A 122 6.31 9.82 13.97
CA TYR A 122 4.91 9.95 13.55
C TYR A 122 4.79 10.85 12.30
N MET A 123 5.61 11.90 12.19
CA MET A 123 5.67 12.71 10.96
C MET A 123 6.34 11.97 9.81
N LYS A 124 7.38 11.18 10.05
CA LYS A 124 7.98 10.32 9.01
C LYS A 124 6.96 9.32 8.45
N ALA A 125 6.11 8.75 9.32
CA ALA A 125 5.04 7.84 8.88
C ALA A 125 4.06 8.51 7.91
N ARG A 126 3.81 9.83 8.04
CA ARG A 126 2.96 10.58 7.10
C ARG A 126 3.51 10.65 5.68
N SER A 127 4.81 10.45 5.47
CA SER A 127 5.37 10.34 4.11
C SER A 127 4.73 9.21 3.32
N ALA A 128 4.52 8.05 3.96
CA ALA A 128 3.84 6.91 3.33
C ALA A 128 2.35 7.19 3.10
N ASP A 129 1.70 7.90 4.03
CA ASP A 129 0.29 8.29 3.90
C ASP A 129 0.07 9.23 2.69
N ILE A 130 0.95 10.21 2.48
CA ILE A 130 0.92 11.09 1.30
C ILE A 130 1.11 10.29 0.00
N HIS A 131 1.97 9.28 0.01
CA HIS A 131 2.16 8.42 -1.15
C HIS A 131 0.91 7.61 -1.49
N ASP A 132 0.23 7.02 -0.49
CA ASP A 132 -1.03 6.29 -0.68
C ASP A 132 -2.12 7.18 -1.32
N ILE A 133 -2.29 8.39 -0.78
CA ILE A 133 -3.25 9.37 -1.30
C ILE A 133 -2.90 9.77 -2.74
N SER A 134 -1.63 10.06 -3.01
CA SER A 134 -1.14 10.42 -4.35
C SER A 134 -1.43 9.33 -5.37
N ASP A 135 -1.08 8.09 -5.04
CA ASP A 135 -1.27 6.95 -5.95
C ASP A 135 -2.75 6.72 -6.24
N ARG A 136 -3.61 6.92 -5.24
CA ARG A 136 -5.08 6.90 -5.42
C ARG A 136 -5.54 7.99 -6.38
N LEU A 137 -5.16 9.25 -6.15
CA LEU A 137 -5.56 10.38 -6.99
C LEU A 137 -5.07 10.21 -8.43
N VAL A 138 -3.80 9.83 -8.63
CA VAL A 138 -3.21 9.58 -9.94
C VAL A 138 -3.93 8.43 -10.65
N SER A 139 -4.28 7.36 -9.94
CA SER A 139 -5.05 6.26 -10.52
C SER A 139 -6.42 6.72 -11.02
N ILE A 140 -7.16 7.47 -10.20
CA ILE A 140 -8.48 8.02 -10.56
C ILE A 140 -8.37 8.93 -11.79
N LEU A 141 -7.44 9.88 -11.78
CA LEU A 141 -7.22 10.82 -12.87
C LEU A 141 -6.84 10.13 -14.18
N SER A 142 -6.02 9.09 -14.10
CA SER A 142 -5.59 8.29 -15.25
C SER A 142 -6.71 7.39 -15.82
N GLY A 143 -7.91 7.39 -15.22
CA GLY A 143 -8.98 6.44 -15.56
C GLY A 143 -8.59 4.98 -15.33
N ARG A 144 -7.48 4.75 -14.63
CA ARG A 144 -7.06 3.42 -14.23
C ARG A 144 -7.89 3.08 -13.01
N LYS A 145 -8.67 2.00 -13.10
CA LYS A 145 -9.06 1.33 -11.86
C LYS A 145 -7.74 1.10 -11.12
N GLN A 146 -7.65 1.53 -9.85
CA GLN A 146 -6.65 0.97 -8.95
C GLN A 146 -6.68 -0.52 -9.27
N LYS A 147 -5.53 -1.15 -9.50
CA LYS A 147 -5.49 -2.61 -9.50
C LYS A 147 -5.87 -3.00 -8.09
N SER A 148 -7.16 -3.01 -7.83
CA SER A 148 -7.76 -3.44 -6.61
C SER A 148 -7.26 -4.85 -6.43
N ALA A 149 -7.12 -5.27 -5.20
CA ALA A 149 -6.95 -6.68 -4.92
C ALA A 149 -8.04 -7.57 -5.59
N LYS A 150 -9.07 -7.04 -6.29
CA LYS A 150 -9.95 -7.80 -7.21
C LYS A 150 -9.28 -8.35 -8.48
N ASP A 151 -8.15 -7.80 -8.93
CA ASP A 151 -7.30 -8.44 -9.96
C ASP A 151 -6.50 -9.61 -9.36
N PHE A 152 -6.61 -9.85 -8.04
CA PHE A 152 -6.13 -11.09 -7.47
C PHE A 152 -6.91 -12.23 -8.10
N ALA A 153 -6.15 -13.20 -8.62
CA ALA A 153 -6.69 -14.52 -8.83
C ALA A 153 -7.35 -14.98 -7.53
N THR A 154 -8.67 -15.10 -7.57
CA THR A 154 -9.49 -15.82 -6.60
C THR A 154 -8.82 -17.15 -6.26
N GLY A 155 -8.41 -17.33 -5.01
CA GLY A 155 -7.73 -18.53 -4.55
C GLY A 155 -7.53 -18.50 -3.04
N ALA A 156 -7.89 -19.60 -2.37
CA ALA A 156 -7.70 -19.74 -0.93
C ALA A 156 -6.19 -19.82 -0.58
N ASN A 157 -5.83 -19.34 0.61
CA ASN A 157 -4.51 -19.50 1.24
C ASN A 157 -3.33 -18.79 0.58
N LYS A 158 -3.47 -17.49 0.30
CA LYS A 158 -2.36 -16.66 -0.20
C LYS A 158 -1.67 -15.88 0.91
N ILE A 159 -0.35 -15.88 0.89
CA ILE A 159 0.52 -15.12 1.78
C ILE A 159 1.18 -14.04 0.96
N ILE A 160 0.92 -12.78 1.28
CA ILE A 160 1.31 -11.64 0.46
C ILE A 160 2.73 -11.24 0.83
N CYS A 161 3.60 -11.18 -0.17
CA CYS A 161 5.00 -10.82 -0.03
C CYS A 161 5.26 -9.53 -0.80
N THR A 162 5.76 -8.48 -0.15
CA THR A 162 6.06 -7.20 -0.81
C THR A 162 7.26 -6.50 -0.17
N GLU A 163 7.66 -5.35 -0.73
CA GLU A 163 8.72 -4.52 -0.17
C GLU A 163 8.30 -3.92 1.17
N ASP A 164 7.16 -3.23 1.19
CA ASP A 164 6.48 -2.67 2.37
C ASP A 164 4.99 -2.55 2.03
N PHE A 165 4.07 -2.43 2.99
CA PHE A 165 2.63 -2.27 2.76
C PHE A 165 2.13 -0.86 3.04
N LEU A 166 1.15 -0.41 2.26
CA LEU A 166 0.34 0.76 2.58
C LEU A 166 -0.91 0.35 3.40
N PRO A 167 -1.47 1.24 4.24
CA PRO A 167 -2.67 0.95 5.01
C PRO A 167 -3.85 0.53 4.14
N SER A 168 -4.07 1.18 2.99
CA SER A 168 -5.18 0.85 2.10
C SER A 168 -5.05 -0.56 1.50
N GLU A 169 -3.83 -1.00 1.21
CA GLU A 169 -3.55 -2.31 0.61
C GLU A 169 -3.80 -3.45 1.58
N ILE A 170 -3.44 -3.28 2.86
CA ILE A 170 -3.71 -4.28 3.90
C ILE A 170 -5.20 -4.60 3.94
N ILE A 171 -6.04 -3.56 3.99
CA ILE A 171 -7.51 -3.73 4.01
C ILE A 171 -8.00 -4.43 2.74
N GLN A 172 -7.51 -4.00 1.57
CA GLN A 172 -7.89 -4.61 0.30
C GLN A 172 -7.47 -6.08 0.20
N PHE A 173 -6.27 -6.46 0.67
CA PHE A 173 -5.82 -7.84 0.70
C PHE A 173 -6.60 -8.69 1.71
N CYS A 174 -6.99 -8.10 2.85
CA CYS A 174 -7.87 -8.76 3.81
C CYS A 174 -9.28 -9.04 3.27
N GLU A 175 -9.84 -8.14 2.46
CA GLU A 175 -11.10 -8.42 1.74
C GLU A 175 -10.97 -9.59 0.77
N ASN A 176 -9.78 -9.81 0.23
CA ASN A 176 -9.47 -10.90 -0.70
C ASN A 176 -8.88 -12.15 -0.03
N ASN A 177 -9.15 -12.34 1.27
CA ASN A 177 -8.79 -13.53 2.06
C ASN A 177 -7.28 -13.82 2.15
N ALA A 178 -6.44 -12.78 2.19
CA ALA A 178 -5.03 -12.94 2.55
C ALA A 178 -4.90 -13.67 3.90
N GLN A 179 -4.00 -14.66 3.95
CA GLN A 179 -3.75 -15.49 5.14
C GLN A 179 -2.46 -15.10 5.87
N GLY A 180 -1.67 -14.17 5.33
CA GLY A 180 -0.46 -13.69 5.98
C GLY A 180 0.20 -12.57 5.18
N PHE A 181 1.01 -11.78 5.88
CA PHE A 181 1.71 -10.63 5.33
C PHE A 181 3.21 -10.72 5.62
N LEU A 182 4.02 -10.62 4.58
CA LEU A 182 5.47 -10.66 4.64
C LEU A 182 6.03 -9.41 3.95
N THR A 183 6.87 -8.65 4.66
CA THR A 183 7.56 -7.49 4.09
C THR A 183 9.06 -7.63 4.15
N ALA A 184 9.72 -7.15 3.09
CA ALA A 184 11.19 -7.09 3.03
C ALA A 184 11.72 -5.97 3.94
N PHE A 185 11.05 -4.83 3.89
CA PHE A 185 11.34 -3.61 4.63
C PHE A 185 10.09 -3.16 5.40
N GLY A 186 10.22 -2.09 6.18
CA GLY A 186 9.17 -1.58 7.04
C GLY A 186 9.51 -1.73 8.52
N SER A 187 8.92 -0.87 9.34
CA SER A 187 9.11 -0.86 10.79
C SER A 187 7.93 -1.54 11.48
N SER A 188 8.14 -2.09 12.68
CA SER A 188 7.04 -2.65 13.48
C SER A 188 6.05 -1.60 13.98
N ASP A 189 6.46 -0.33 13.94
CA ASP A 189 5.75 0.78 14.55
C ASP A 189 5.09 1.67 13.47
N SER A 190 5.20 1.30 12.20
CA SER A 190 4.49 1.97 11.12
C SER A 190 2.98 1.76 11.26
N HIS A 191 2.21 2.70 10.73
CA HIS A 191 0.76 2.58 10.67
C HIS A 191 0.29 1.30 9.97
N SER A 192 0.96 0.89 8.90
CA SER A 192 0.67 -0.35 8.20
C SER A 192 0.98 -1.57 9.07
N ALA A 193 2.09 -1.58 9.80
CA ALA A 193 2.43 -2.67 10.72
C ALA A 193 1.46 -2.77 11.91
N ILE A 194 1.04 -1.63 12.48
CA ILE A 194 0.05 -1.59 13.57
C ILE A 194 -1.31 -2.14 13.08
N LEU A 195 -1.71 -1.73 11.88
CA LEU A 195 -2.94 -2.21 11.25
C LEU A 195 -2.86 -3.72 11.01
N ALA A 196 -1.76 -4.19 10.41
CA ALA A 196 -1.56 -5.59 10.08
C ALA A 196 -1.49 -6.49 11.34
N LYS A 197 -0.84 -6.02 12.40
CA LYS A 197 -0.73 -6.73 13.69
C LYS A 197 -2.07 -7.01 14.35
N SER A 198 -3.05 -6.13 14.11
CA SER A 198 -4.37 -6.21 14.71
C SER A 198 -5.30 -7.18 13.97
N LEU A 199 -4.80 -7.81 12.91
CA LEU A 199 -5.49 -8.86 12.18
C LEU A 199 -5.12 -10.23 12.74
N ASP A 200 -6.06 -11.17 12.63
CA ASP A 200 -5.88 -12.58 13.02
C ASP A 200 -5.11 -13.39 11.96
N ILE A 201 -4.05 -12.81 11.37
CA ILE A 201 -3.18 -13.48 10.40
C ILE A 201 -1.70 -13.18 10.68
N PRO A 202 -0.77 -14.11 10.42
CA PRO A 202 0.65 -13.89 10.67
C PRO A 202 1.23 -12.73 9.88
N VAL A 203 2.01 -11.88 10.57
CA VAL A 203 2.71 -10.74 9.97
C VAL A 203 4.18 -10.76 10.37
N ILE A 204 5.07 -10.80 9.38
CA ILE A 204 6.52 -10.70 9.58
C ILE A 204 7.06 -9.56 8.73
N VAL A 205 7.82 -8.69 9.37
CA VAL A 205 8.46 -7.53 8.74
C VAL A 205 9.98 -7.65 8.79
N GLY A 206 10.67 -6.98 7.87
CA GLY A 206 12.13 -6.91 7.87
C GLY A 206 12.82 -8.21 7.47
N LEU A 207 12.23 -8.97 6.54
CA LEU A 207 12.83 -10.19 5.97
C LEU A 207 13.98 -9.90 4.98
N GLY A 208 14.20 -8.63 4.65
CA GLY A 208 15.28 -8.16 3.78
C GLY A 208 15.09 -8.54 2.32
N TRP A 209 16.15 -8.32 1.54
CA TRP A 209 16.18 -8.60 0.10
C TRP A 209 15.96 -10.07 -0.23
N ASP A 210 16.24 -10.99 0.70
CA ASP A 210 16.05 -12.43 0.51
C ASP A 210 14.57 -12.76 0.24
N LEU A 211 13.62 -12.07 0.89
CA LEU A 211 12.20 -12.23 0.57
C LEU A 211 11.91 -11.92 -0.91
N LEU A 212 12.48 -10.83 -1.43
CA LEU A 212 12.19 -10.37 -2.80
C LEU A 212 12.93 -11.20 -3.85
N ASN A 213 14.12 -11.69 -3.50
CA ASN A 213 15.01 -12.41 -4.41
C ASN A 213 14.71 -13.90 -4.47
N ASP A 214 14.26 -14.51 -3.38
CA ASP A 214 14.10 -15.96 -3.29
C ASP A 214 12.64 -16.42 -3.44
N VAL A 215 11.68 -15.59 -3.05
CA VAL A 215 10.26 -15.96 -3.13
C VAL A 215 9.68 -15.62 -4.50
N ARG A 216 8.95 -16.55 -5.09
CA ARG A 216 8.18 -16.36 -6.32
C ARG A 216 6.70 -16.61 -6.05
N THR A 217 5.85 -15.92 -6.82
CA THR A 217 4.41 -16.17 -6.78
C THR A 217 4.12 -17.63 -7.10
N GLY A 218 3.37 -18.30 -6.22
CA GLY A 218 3.02 -19.72 -6.32
C GLY A 218 3.91 -20.66 -5.49
N ASP A 219 4.99 -20.17 -4.87
CA ASP A 219 5.81 -21.00 -4.00
C ASP A 219 5.08 -21.38 -2.72
N SER A 220 5.28 -22.60 -2.24
CA SER A 220 4.70 -23.06 -0.98
C SER A 220 5.58 -22.59 0.17
N LEU A 221 4.98 -21.95 1.17
CA LEU A 221 5.70 -21.42 2.30
C LEU A 221 4.93 -21.57 3.60
N THR A 222 5.68 -21.69 4.68
CA THR A 222 5.17 -21.74 6.06
C THR A 222 5.71 -20.55 6.82
N VAL A 223 4.83 -19.76 7.39
CA VAL A 223 5.15 -18.59 8.19
C VAL A 223 4.97 -18.97 9.64
N ASP A 224 6.04 -18.89 10.42
CA ASP A 224 6.01 -19.07 11.86
C ASP A 224 6.21 -17.71 12.56
N GLY A 225 5.11 -17.13 13.01
CA GLY A 225 5.11 -15.88 13.75
C GLY A 225 5.62 -16.00 15.19
N LYS A 226 5.83 -17.19 15.75
CA LYS A 226 6.45 -17.32 17.09
C LYS A 226 7.95 -17.04 17.02
N GLU A 227 8.61 -17.69 16.08
CA GLU A 227 10.05 -17.56 15.86
C GLU A 227 10.39 -16.41 14.91
N GLY A 228 9.40 -15.85 14.20
CA GLY A 228 9.63 -14.83 13.17
C GLY A 228 10.34 -15.38 11.94
N THR A 229 10.05 -16.63 11.58
CA THR A 229 10.70 -17.31 10.47
C THR A 229 9.73 -17.66 9.35
N VAL A 230 10.22 -17.65 8.12
CA VAL A 230 9.50 -18.09 6.92
C VAL A 230 10.29 -19.22 6.29
N ILE A 231 9.63 -20.36 6.13
CA ILE A 231 10.21 -21.58 5.56
C ILE A 231 9.69 -21.74 4.14
N LEU A 232 10.61 -21.74 3.18
CA LEU A 232 10.32 -22.06 1.78
C LEU A 232 10.34 -23.57 1.62
N ASN A 233 9.17 -24.14 1.32
CA ASN A 233 9.03 -25.54 1.00
C ASN A 233 9.50 -25.75 -0.44
N GLU A 234 10.50 -26.61 -0.64
CA GLU A 234 10.90 -27.01 -1.98
C GLU A 234 9.69 -27.63 -2.69
N LYS A 235 9.45 -27.24 -3.96
CA LYS A 235 8.48 -27.93 -4.79
C LYS A 235 8.91 -29.40 -4.79
N SER A 236 8.09 -30.28 -4.24
CA SER A 236 8.27 -31.71 -4.43
C SER A 236 8.36 -31.92 -5.94
N GLU A 237 9.54 -32.27 -6.45
CA GLU A 237 9.66 -32.85 -7.78
C GLU A 237 8.81 -34.11 -7.74
N SER A 238 7.60 -34.01 -8.27
CA SER A 238 6.79 -35.15 -8.61
C SER A 238 7.58 -35.89 -9.69
N PHE A 239 8.47 -36.78 -9.29
CA PHE A 239 9.02 -37.82 -10.16
C PHE A 239 7.83 -38.67 -10.59
N VAL A 240 7.24 -38.31 -11.73
CA VAL A 240 6.32 -39.19 -12.46
C VAL A 240 7.21 -40.25 -13.09
N SER A 241 7.23 -41.43 -12.46
CA SER A 241 7.72 -42.67 -13.10
C SER A 241 6.67 -43.20 -14.07
#